data_AF-A0A7C3U2R9-F1
#
_entry.id   AF-A0A7C3U2R9-F1
#
_cell.length_a   1.000
_cell.length_b   1.000
_cell.length_c   1.000
_cell.angle_alpha   90.00
_cell.angle_beta   90.00
_cell.angle_gamma   90.00
#
_symmetry.space_group_name_H-M   'P 1'
#
loop_
_entity.id
_entity.type
_entity.pdbx_description
1 polymer ?
#
loop_
_entity_poly.entity_id
_entity_poly.type
_entity_poly.pdbx_seq_one_letter_code
_entity_poly.pdbx_strand_id
1 'polypeptide(L)'
;EAEKAITHVREKREPYFLELMTYRLRGHSMSDSGAYRSKEEVEQWAQRDPIGIYKKRLEAAGIIDAAAFQAMDEEILEQIENEIVRFALESPEPRVEDLERYVYVAEGA
;
A
#
# COMPACT_ATOMS: atom_id res chain seq x y z
N GLU A 1 -11.96 6.12 14.91
CA GLU A 1 -12.79 6.48 13.73
C GLU A 1 -13.18 5.29 12.85
N ALA A 2 -12.24 4.46 12.37
CA ALA A 2 -12.59 3.31 11.52
C ALA A 2 -13.65 2.37 12.14
N GLU A 3 -13.48 1.98 13.41
CA GLU A 3 -14.46 1.14 14.13
C GLU A 3 -15.85 1.81 14.18
N LYS A 4 -15.92 3.11 14.44
CA LYS A 4 -17.19 3.87 14.46
C LYS A 4 -17.88 3.84 13.10
N ALA A 5 -17.13 4.07 12.02
CA ALA A 5 -17.65 4.02 10.65
C ALA A 5 -18.17 2.61 10.31
N ILE A 6 -17.41 1.57 10.65
CA ILE A 6 -17.79 0.17 10.43
C ILE A 6 -19.07 -0.16 11.19
N THR A 7 -19.14 0.19 12.48
CA THR A 7 -20.32 -0.05 13.32
C THR A 7 -21.53 0.69 12.77
N HIS A 8 -21.38 1.97 12.37
CA HIS A 8 -22.46 2.74 11.76
C HIS A 8 -23.01 2.06 10.50
N VAL A 9 -22.14 1.70 9.55
CA VAL A 9 -22.57 1.05 8.31
C VAL A 9 -23.27 -0.29 8.59
N ARG A 10 -22.75 -1.08 9.54
CA ARG A 10 -23.32 -2.40 9.88
C ARG A 10 -24.67 -2.29 10.59
N GLU A 11 -24.80 -1.39 11.55
CA GLU A 11 -25.98 -1.28 12.41
C GLU A 11 -27.06 -0.40 11.82
N LYS A 12 -26.68 0.75 11.24
CA LYS A 12 -27.62 1.75 10.70
C LYS A 12 -27.97 1.49 9.24
N ARG A 13 -27.15 0.70 8.53
CA ARG A 13 -27.31 0.43 7.09
C ARG A 13 -27.28 1.72 6.25
N GLU A 14 -26.49 2.68 6.70
CA GLU A 14 -26.31 4.00 6.09
C GLU A 14 -24.84 4.21 5.69
N PRO A 15 -24.56 5.00 4.63
CA PRO A 15 -23.20 5.31 4.23
C PRO A 15 -22.50 6.21 5.25
N TYR A 16 -21.19 6.05 5.40
CA TYR A 16 -20.34 6.88 6.25
C TYR A 16 -19.18 7.46 5.46
N PHE A 17 -18.97 8.76 5.54
CA PHE A 17 -17.82 9.43 4.89
C PHE A 17 -16.66 9.57 5.87
N LEU A 18 -15.48 9.11 5.47
CA LEU A 18 -14.25 9.22 6.26
C LEU A 18 -13.15 9.84 5.40
N GLU A 19 -12.69 11.03 5.79
CA GLU A 19 -11.55 11.68 5.17
C GLU A 19 -10.26 11.28 5.90
N LEU A 20 -9.37 10.60 5.19
CA LEU A 20 -8.06 10.20 5.69
C LEU A 20 -6.99 11.13 5.10
N MET A 21 -6.61 12.15 5.87
CA MET A 21 -5.57 13.08 5.49
C MET A 21 -4.21 12.39 5.46
N THR A 22 -3.71 12.12 4.26
CA THR A 22 -2.44 11.44 4.02
C THR A 22 -1.61 12.18 2.98
N TYR A 23 -0.40 11.69 2.71
CA TYR A 23 0.53 12.30 1.78
C TYR A 23 1.22 11.28 0.90
N ARG A 24 1.39 11.62 -0.37
CA ARG A 24 2.19 10.82 -1.29
C ARG A 24 3.57 11.45 -1.49
N LEU A 25 4.59 10.73 -1.03
CA LEU A 25 5.98 11.19 -1.08
C LEU A 25 6.55 11.23 -2.50
N ARG A 26 6.13 10.32 -3.39
CA ARG A 26 6.53 10.31 -4.81
C ARG A 26 5.63 11.21 -5.68
N GLY A 27 6.01 11.40 -6.93
CA GLY A 27 5.22 12.10 -7.97
C GLY A 27 3.91 11.39 -8.33
N HIS A 28 3.12 12.00 -9.22
CA HIS A 28 1.81 11.50 -9.70
C HIS A 28 1.84 10.04 -10.09
N SER A 29 2.86 9.72 -10.88
CA SER A 29 3.16 8.45 -11.49
C SER A 29 4.68 8.35 -11.67
N MET A 30 5.15 7.28 -12.30
CA MET A 30 6.57 7.12 -12.65
C MET A 30 7.12 8.22 -13.58
N SER A 31 6.25 8.90 -14.34
CA SER A 31 6.65 9.96 -15.28
C SER A 31 6.51 11.38 -14.71
N ASP A 32 5.90 11.55 -13.54
CA ASP A 32 5.71 12.88 -12.93
C ASP A 32 6.87 13.23 -12.00
N SER A 33 7.55 14.34 -12.31
CA SER A 33 8.66 14.88 -11.53
C SER A 33 8.22 15.55 -10.21
N GLY A 34 6.93 15.88 -10.05
CA GLY A 34 6.40 16.48 -8.82
C GLY A 34 6.72 17.97 -8.65
N ALA A 35 7.04 18.68 -9.73
CA ALA A 35 7.50 20.08 -9.71
C ALA A 35 6.45 21.11 -9.19
N TYR A 36 5.22 20.70 -8.93
CA TYR A 36 4.13 21.55 -8.41
C TYR A 36 4.11 21.63 -6.87
N ARG A 37 5.07 21.01 -6.17
CA ARG A 37 5.18 21.00 -4.70
C ARG A 37 6.57 21.41 -4.27
N SER A 38 6.66 22.04 -3.11
CA SER A 38 7.96 22.40 -2.53
C SER A 38 8.62 21.16 -1.89
N LYS A 39 9.95 21.16 -1.83
CA LYS A 39 10.67 20.08 -1.15
C LYS A 39 10.41 20.12 0.36
N GLU A 40 10.21 21.32 0.89
CA GLU A 40 9.92 21.58 2.29
C GLU A 40 8.58 20.97 2.71
N GLU A 41 7.54 21.06 1.88
CA GLU A 41 6.26 20.40 2.14
C GLU A 41 6.43 18.88 2.21
N VAL A 42 7.11 18.29 1.22
CA VAL A 42 7.33 16.84 1.17
C VAL A 42 8.10 16.36 2.40
N GLU A 43 9.14 17.08 2.82
CA GLU A 43 9.93 16.76 4.00
C GLU A 43 9.10 16.84 5.29
N GLN A 44 8.28 17.89 5.45
CA GLN A 44 7.38 18.01 6.61
C GLN A 44 6.42 16.81 6.72
N TRP A 45 5.92 16.32 5.59
CA TRP A 45 5.07 15.14 5.56
C TRP A 45 5.84 13.83 5.73
N ALA A 46 7.09 13.74 5.29
CA ALA A 46 7.93 12.56 5.51
C ALA A 46 8.16 12.29 7.01
N GLN A 47 8.23 13.34 7.83
CA GLN A 47 8.30 13.22 9.30
C GLN A 47 7.03 12.61 9.92
N ARG A 48 5.94 12.49 9.14
CA ARG A 48 4.67 11.86 9.54
C ARG A 48 4.51 10.45 8.98
N ASP A 49 5.60 9.80 8.60
CA ASP A 49 5.58 8.42 8.09
C ASP A 49 4.84 7.47 9.07
N PRO A 50 3.70 6.89 8.67
CA PRO A 50 2.93 6.01 9.54
C PRO A 50 3.70 4.74 9.95
N ILE A 51 4.61 4.24 9.10
CA ILE A 51 5.39 3.04 9.41
C ILE A 51 6.37 3.34 10.54
N GLY A 52 7.19 4.39 10.40
CA GLY A 52 8.12 4.83 11.44
C GLY A 52 7.43 5.22 12.75
N ILE A 53 6.27 5.89 12.68
CA ILE A 53 5.48 6.22 13.87
C ILE A 53 4.99 4.94 14.58
N TYR A 54 4.46 3.98 13.84
CA TYR A 54 3.94 2.76 14.44
C TYR A 54 5.04 1.86 14.98
N LYS A 55 6.18 1.74 14.28
CA LYS A 55 7.38 1.07 14.78
C LYS A 55 7.77 1.57 16.17
N LYS A 56 7.94 2.88 16.34
CA LYS A 56 8.28 3.49 17.64
C LYS A 56 7.28 3.16 18.74
N ARG A 57 5.99 3.07 18.40
CA ARG A 57 4.93 2.67 19.36
C ARG A 57 5.07 1.22 19.78
N LEU A 58 5.39 0.32 18.85
CA LEU A 58 5.61 -1.10 19.14
C LEU A 58 6.88 -1.32 19.98
N GLU A 59 7.96 -0.60 19.67
CA GLU A 59 9.20 -0.62 20.45
C GLU A 59 8.97 -0.12 21.88
N ALA A 60 8.27 1.00 22.05
CA ALA A 60 7.93 1.53 23.37
C ALA A 60 7.01 0.58 24.17
N ALA A 61 6.20 -0.23 23.48
CA ALA A 61 5.36 -1.25 24.10
C ALA A 61 6.11 -2.58 24.37
N GLY A 62 7.38 -2.70 23.98
CA GLY A 62 8.16 -3.94 24.11
C GLY A 62 7.65 -5.09 23.23
N ILE A 63 6.88 -4.79 22.18
CA ILE A 63 6.30 -5.80 21.28
C ILE A 63 7.30 -6.24 20.23
N ILE A 64 8.18 -5.32 19.80
CA ILE A 64 9.23 -5.58 18.81
C ILE A 64 10.48 -4.82 19.24
N ASP A 65 11.65 -5.39 18.98
CA ASP A 65 12.93 -4.69 19.12
C ASP A 65 13.49 -4.32 17.73
N ALA A 66 14.57 -3.54 17.74
CA ALA A 66 15.19 -3.06 16.52
C ALA A 66 15.71 -4.21 15.63
N ALA A 67 16.21 -5.29 16.23
CA ALA A 67 16.77 -6.42 15.49
C ALA A 67 15.66 -7.24 14.82
N ALA A 68 14.57 -7.51 15.52
CA ALA A 68 13.40 -8.20 14.98
C ALA A 68 12.73 -7.38 13.85
N PHE A 69 12.61 -6.07 14.02
CA PHE A 69 12.10 -5.21 12.95
C PHE A 69 13.00 -5.23 11.72
N GLN A 70 14.32 -5.14 11.91
CA GLN A 70 15.28 -5.18 10.81
C GLN A 70 15.26 -6.53 10.08
N ALA A 71 15.22 -7.64 10.81
CA ALA A 71 15.14 -8.97 10.21
C ALA A 71 13.88 -9.13 9.36
N MET A 72 12.73 -8.61 9.81
CA MET A 72 11.49 -8.61 9.04
C MET A 72 11.59 -7.75 7.78
N ASP A 73 12.20 -6.57 7.87
CA ASP A 73 12.41 -5.68 6.71
C ASP A 73 13.31 -6.34 5.66
N GLU A 74 14.40 -6.99 6.10
CA GLU A 74 15.32 -7.74 5.24
C GLU A 74 14.64 -8.94 4.58
N GLU A 75 13.86 -9.74 5.33
CA GLU A 75 13.11 -10.88 4.79
C GLU A 75 12.12 -10.44 3.70
N ILE A 76 11.40 -9.34 3.92
CA ILE A 76 10.44 -8.80 2.95
C ILE A 76 11.16 -8.30 1.69
N LEU A 77 12.28 -7.59 1.84
CA LEU A 77 13.08 -7.13 0.72
C LEU A 77 13.66 -8.30 -0.09
N GLU A 78 14.16 -9.33 0.59
CA GLU A 78 14.66 -10.54 -0.05
C GLU A 78 13.56 -11.23 -0.86
N GLN A 79 12.35 -11.36 -0.29
CA GLN A 79 11.20 -11.93 -0.99
C GLN A 79 10.82 -11.09 -2.23
N ILE A 80 10.82 -9.76 -2.11
CA ILE A 80 10.53 -8.88 -3.24
C ILE A 80 11.54 -9.09 -4.37
N GLU A 81 12.84 -9.05 -4.06
CA GLU A 81 13.91 -9.10 -5.05
C GLU A 81 14.05 -10.48 -5.71
N ASN A 82 14.06 -11.55 -4.89
CA ASN A 82 14.44 -12.88 -5.36
C ASN A 82 13.27 -13.74 -5.80
N GLU A 83 12.05 -13.45 -5.31
CA GLU A 83 10.87 -14.24 -5.64
C GLU A 83 9.89 -13.43 -6.51
N ILE A 84 9.41 -12.28 -6.02
CA ILE A 84 8.31 -11.55 -6.66
C ILE A 84 8.75 -10.92 -7.98
N VAL A 85 9.87 -10.20 -7.99
CA VAL A 85 10.39 -9.57 -9.22
C VAL A 85 10.78 -10.62 -10.24
N ARG A 86 11.46 -11.69 -9.84
CA ARG A 86 11.81 -12.80 -10.73
C ARG A 86 10.57 -13.43 -11.33
N PHE A 87 9.58 -13.79 -10.51
CA PHE A 87 8.33 -14.36 -10.98
C PHE A 87 7.62 -13.44 -11.99
N ALA A 88 7.56 -12.14 -11.70
CA ALA A 88 6.93 -11.17 -12.59
C ALA A 88 7.65 -11.04 -13.94
N LEU A 89 8.99 -11.09 -13.96
CA LEU A 89 9.80 -10.99 -15.17
C LEU A 89 9.84 -12.29 -16.00
N GLU A 90 9.77 -13.45 -15.34
CA GLU A 90 9.79 -14.77 -15.99
C GLU A 90 8.39 -15.24 -16.40
N SER A 91 7.34 -14.59 -15.89
CA SER A 91 5.97 -14.90 -16.28
C SER A 91 5.78 -14.71 -17.78
N PRO A 92 5.12 -15.65 -18.47
CA PRO A 92 4.88 -15.52 -19.89
C PRO A 92 3.96 -14.31 -20.16
N GLU A 93 4.21 -13.63 -21.28
CA GLU A 93 3.27 -12.64 -21.81
C GLU A 93 1.87 -13.26 -21.97
N PRO A 94 0.81 -12.47 -21.79
CA PRO A 94 -0.54 -12.96 -22.00
C PRO A 94 -0.71 -13.44 -23.44
N ARG A 95 -1.47 -14.53 -23.59
CA ARG A 95 -1.77 -15.11 -24.89
C ARG A 95 -2.71 -14.17 -25.66
N VAL A 96 -2.45 -13.97 -26.94
CA VAL A 96 -3.30 -13.10 -27.79
C VAL A 96 -4.73 -13.64 -27.87
N GLU A 97 -4.93 -14.96 -27.78
CA GLU A 97 -6.25 -15.59 -27.79
C GLU A 97 -7.09 -15.25 -26.55
N ASP A 98 -6.46 -14.82 -25.45
CA ASP A 98 -7.16 -14.39 -24.24
C ASP A 98 -7.56 -12.89 -24.29
N LEU A 99 -7.30 -12.16 -25.38
CA LEU A 99 -7.53 -10.72 -25.48
C LEU A 99 -8.98 -10.29 -25.15
N GLU A 100 -9.97 -11.04 -25.64
CA GLU A 100 -11.41 -10.76 -25.42
C GLU A 100 -11.99 -11.48 -24.21
N ARG A 101 -11.15 -12.25 -23.49
CA ARG A 101 -11.59 -13.03 -22.34
C ARG A 101 -12.05 -12.09 -21.23
N TYR A 102 -13.21 -12.41 -20.63
CA TYR A 102 -13.89 -11.63 -19.58
C TYR A 102 -14.55 -10.32 -20.02
N VAL A 103 -14.68 -10.05 -21.33
CA VAL A 103 -15.56 -8.96 -21.83
C VAL A 103 -17.02 -9.28 -21.50
N TYR A 104 -17.41 -10.55 -21.66
CA TYR A 104 -18.69 -11.09 -21.19
C TYR A 104 -18.46 -12.30 -20.30
N VAL A 105 -19.46 -12.65 -19.50
CA VAL A 105 -19.50 -13.97 -18.84
C VAL A 105 -19.53 -15.05 -19.91
N ALA A 106 -18.92 -16.20 -19.65
CA ALA A 106 -19.04 -17.34 -20.54
C ALA A 106 -20.53 -17.69 -20.71
N GLU A 107 -20.96 -17.96 -21.94
CA GLU A 107 -22.33 -18.42 -22.20
C GLU A 107 -22.61 -19.68 -21.36
N GLY A 108 -23.62 -19.63 -20.49
CA GLY A 108 -24.08 -20.76 -19.67
C GLY A 108 -23.62 -20.77 -18.21
N ALA A 109 -23.09 -19.67 -17.67
CA ALA A 109 -22.96 -19.45 -16.23
C ALA A 109 -24.25 -18.90 -15.61
#